data_AF-A0A7J5BRK5-F1
#
_entry.id   AF-A0A7J5BRK5-F1
#
_cell.length_a   1.000
_cell.length_b   1.000
_cell.length_c   1.000
_cell.angle_alpha   90.00
_cell.angle_beta   90.00
_cell.angle_gamma   90.00
#
_symmetry.space_group_name_H-M   'P 1'
#
loop_
_entity.id
_entity.type
_entity.pdbx_description
1 polymer ?
#
loop_
_entity_poly.entity_id
_entity_poly.type
_entity_poly.pdbx_seq_one_letter_code
_entity_poly.pdbx_strand_id
1 'polypeptide(L)'
;MTTHALADEARCACGSGDEYGSCCGPLHAGRRAAATAVQLMRSRYTAFVVGDVGYLRRTWHPRTRPGALELGSAIRWLRLDILDTVAGGPFDNRGEVEFRAIHRDGDGRHVLHERSRFVRENRRWSYVDGDIRS
;
A
#
# COMPACT_ATOMS: atom_id res chain seq x y z
N MET A 1 9.33 -17.24 -4.41
CA MET A 1 8.88 -16.50 -3.20
C MET A 1 7.41 -16.76 -3.03
N THR A 2 7.03 -17.56 -2.04
CA THR A 2 5.64 -17.91 -1.78
C THR A 2 4.95 -16.72 -1.13
N THR A 3 3.94 -16.14 -1.79
CA THR A 3 3.06 -15.14 -1.20
C THR A 3 2.42 -15.73 0.06
N HIS A 4 2.69 -15.14 1.23
CA HIS A 4 2.01 -15.54 2.47
C HIS A 4 0.69 -14.77 2.54
N ALA A 5 -0.35 -15.31 1.89
CA ALA A 5 -1.67 -14.73 1.95
C ALA A 5 -2.19 -14.72 3.40
N LEU A 6 -2.69 -13.58 3.87
CA LEU A 6 -3.50 -13.52 5.08
C LEU A 6 -4.81 -14.29 4.84
N ALA A 7 -5.27 -15.03 5.85
CA ALA A 7 -6.61 -15.61 5.84
C ALA A 7 -7.67 -14.50 5.81
N ASP A 8 -8.85 -14.76 5.24
CA ASP A 8 -9.88 -13.74 5.05
C ASP A 8 -10.39 -13.19 6.40
N GLU A 9 -10.45 -14.01 7.44
CA GLU A 9 -10.87 -13.65 8.80
C GLU A 9 -9.77 -12.98 9.63
N ALA A 10 -8.52 -12.98 9.15
CA ALA A 10 -7.42 -12.33 9.85
C ALA A 10 -7.59 -10.81 9.82
N ARG A 11 -7.20 -10.12 10.90
CA ARG A 11 -7.15 -8.65 10.91
C ARG A 11 -6.26 -8.15 9.79
N CYS A 12 -6.77 -7.18 9.03
CA CYS A 12 -6.03 -6.61 7.92
C CYS A 12 -4.80 -5.84 8.42
N ALA A 13 -3.63 -6.12 7.85
CA ALA A 13 -2.38 -5.49 8.27
C ALA A 13 -2.38 -3.96 8.04
N CYS A 14 -3.23 -3.43 7.16
CA CYS A 14 -3.29 -1.99 6.88
C CYS A 14 -3.70 -1.11 8.06
N GLY A 15 -4.14 -1.70 9.19
CA GLY A 15 -4.53 -0.94 10.38
C GLY A 15 -5.89 -0.23 10.26
N SER A 16 -6.81 -0.71 9.39
CA SER A 16 -8.18 -0.21 9.37
C SER A 16 -9.05 -0.76 10.51
N GLY A 17 -8.61 -1.87 11.12
CA GLY A 17 -9.40 -2.63 12.09
C GLY A 17 -10.25 -3.72 11.47
N ASP A 18 -10.48 -3.70 10.15
CA ASP A 18 -11.30 -4.71 9.45
C ASP A 18 -10.59 -6.05 9.28
N GLU A 19 -11.35 -7.05 8.85
CA GLU A 19 -10.83 -8.33 8.38
C GLU A 19 -10.25 -8.20 6.96
N TYR A 20 -9.25 -9.03 6.64
CA TYR A 20 -8.56 -8.97 5.36
C TYR A 20 -9.51 -9.21 4.18
N GLY A 21 -10.42 -10.18 4.29
CA GLY A 21 -11.35 -10.58 3.24
C GLY A 21 -12.38 -9.52 2.86
N SER A 22 -12.68 -8.57 3.76
CA SER A 22 -13.57 -7.42 3.51
C SER A 22 -12.81 -6.11 3.24
N CYS A 23 -11.52 -6.06 3.60
CA CYS A 23 -10.65 -4.90 3.43
C CYS A 23 -9.77 -5.01 2.17
N CYS A 24 -8.51 -5.40 2.32
CA CYS A 24 -7.51 -5.41 1.24
C CYS A 24 -7.60 -6.64 0.32
N GLY A 25 -8.15 -7.77 0.79
CA GLY A 25 -8.25 -9.02 0.04
C GLY A 25 -8.93 -8.88 -1.32
N PRO A 26 -10.12 -8.25 -1.43
CA PRO A 26 -10.79 -8.01 -2.70
C PRO A 26 -9.98 -7.12 -3.66
N LEU A 27 -9.14 -6.21 -3.15
CA LEU A 27 -8.27 -5.37 -3.96
C LEU A 27 -7.09 -6.18 -4.51
N HIS A 28 -6.43 -6.97 -3.66
CA HIS A 28 -5.32 -7.83 -4.07
C HIS A 28 -5.76 -8.84 -5.14
N ALA A 29 -6.92 -9.46 -4.94
CA ALA A 29 -7.55 -10.39 -5.87
C ALA A 29 -8.09 -9.73 -7.16
N GLY A 30 -8.06 -8.40 -7.27
CA GLY A 30 -8.57 -7.68 -8.44
C GLY A 30 -10.09 -7.68 -8.58
N ARG A 31 -10.84 -8.14 -7.57
CA ARG A 31 -12.31 -8.13 -7.53
C ARG A 31 -12.88 -6.73 -7.31
N ARG A 32 -12.08 -5.81 -6.76
CA ARG A 32 -12.45 -4.41 -6.50
C ARG A 32 -11.26 -3.48 -6.76
N ALA A 33 -11.53 -2.30 -7.33
CA ALA A 33 -10.55 -1.22 -7.39
C ALA A 33 -10.61 -0.36 -6.12
N ALA A 34 -9.48 0.22 -5.71
CA ALA A 34 -9.49 1.22 -4.64
C ALA A 34 -10.41 2.39 -5.02
N ALA A 35 -11.26 2.82 -4.10
CA ALA A 35 -12.16 3.96 -4.25
C ALA A 35 -11.44 5.29 -3.94
N THR A 36 -10.46 5.26 -3.05
CA THR A 36 -9.70 6.45 -2.60
C THR A 36 -8.19 6.20 -2.63
N ALA A 37 -7.40 7.29 -2.63
CA ALA A 37 -5.95 7.23 -2.51
C ALA A 37 -5.50 6.54 -1.22
N VAL A 38 -6.16 6.83 -0.09
CA VAL A 38 -5.90 6.16 1.21
C VAL A 38 -6.14 4.67 1.13
N GLN A 39 -7.24 4.25 0.48
CA GLN A 39 -7.53 2.82 0.35
C GLN A 39 -6.45 2.13 -0.49
N LEU A 40 -5.95 2.79 -1.54
CA LEU A 40 -4.83 2.28 -2.32
C LEU A 40 -3.53 2.23 -1.52
N MET A 41 -3.23 3.26 -0.74
CA MET A 41 -2.04 3.29 0.12
C MET A 41 -2.09 2.10 1.11
N ARG A 42 -3.21 1.93 1.80
CA ARG A 42 -3.43 0.86 2.80
C ARG A 42 -3.31 -0.55 2.20
N SER A 43 -3.88 -0.76 1.02
CA SER A 43 -3.74 -2.05 0.32
C SER A 43 -2.32 -2.27 -0.17
N ARG A 44 -1.63 -1.25 -0.68
CA ARG A 44 -0.21 -1.36 -1.04
C ARG A 44 0.67 -1.74 0.15
N TYR A 45 0.47 -1.12 1.32
CA TYR A 45 1.15 -1.53 2.54
C TYR A 45 0.90 -3.00 2.88
N THR A 46 -0.36 -3.45 2.81
CA THR A 46 -0.68 -4.87 3.08
C THR A 46 -0.04 -5.80 2.05
N ALA A 47 0.06 -5.38 0.78
CA ALA A 47 0.77 -6.13 -0.25
C ALA A 47 2.28 -6.26 0.05
N PHE A 48 2.92 -5.24 0.64
CA PHE A 48 4.28 -5.36 1.15
C PHE A 48 4.38 -6.37 2.30
N VAL A 49 3.41 -6.40 3.22
CA VAL A 49 3.37 -7.34 4.35
C VAL A 49 3.25 -8.80 3.87
N VAL A 50 2.41 -9.08 2.87
CA VAL A 50 2.14 -10.44 2.37
C VAL A 50 3.03 -10.87 1.21
N GLY A 51 3.87 -9.97 0.71
CA GLY A 51 4.76 -10.22 -0.43
C GLY A 51 4.07 -10.24 -1.81
N ASP A 52 2.93 -9.56 -1.99
CA ASP A 52 2.23 -9.51 -3.29
C ASP A 52 2.84 -8.46 -4.23
N VAL A 53 3.99 -8.81 -4.81
CA VAL A 53 4.68 -8.00 -5.83
C VAL A 53 3.79 -7.73 -7.03
N GLY A 54 2.95 -8.70 -7.41
CA GLY A 54 2.01 -8.54 -8.52
C GLY A 54 1.07 -7.36 -8.30
N TYR A 55 0.45 -7.26 -7.12
CA TYR A 55 -0.42 -6.14 -6.78
C TYR A 55 0.33 -4.81 -6.75
N LEU A 56 1.52 -4.78 -6.14
CA LEU A 56 2.36 -3.58 -6.09
C LEU A 56 2.69 -3.05 -7.48
N ARG A 57 3.08 -3.95 -8.40
CA ARG A 57 3.39 -3.59 -9.80
C ARG A 57 2.16 -3.20 -10.60
N ARG A 58 1.01 -3.84 -10.37
CA ARG A 58 -0.25 -3.47 -11.03
C ARG A 58 -0.71 -2.10 -10.56
N THR A 59 -0.49 -1.72 -9.31
CA THR A 59 -0.96 -0.45 -8.73
C THR A 59 0.07 0.68 -8.76
N TRP A 60 1.22 0.46 -9.39
CA TRP A 60 2.20 1.50 -9.67
C TRP A 60 1.94 2.10 -11.04
N HIS A 61 1.98 3.42 -11.13
CA HIS A 61 1.83 4.14 -12.38
C HIS A 61 2.93 3.72 -13.38
N PRO A 62 2.58 3.36 -14.63
CA PRO A 62 3.56 2.82 -15.59
C PRO A 62 4.76 3.71 -15.86
N ARG A 63 4.59 5.05 -15.81
CA ARG A 63 5.67 6.03 -16.06
C ARG A 63 6.76 6.03 -15.00
N THR A 64 6.46 5.63 -13.76
CA THR A 64 7.38 5.71 -12.62
C THR A 64 7.68 4.34 -12.02
N ARG A 65 7.05 3.28 -12.53
CA ARG A 65 7.24 1.92 -12.05
C ARG A 65 8.63 1.41 -12.43
N PRO A 66 9.45 0.95 -11.47
CA PRO A 66 10.76 0.40 -11.78
C PRO A 66 10.65 -0.90 -12.60
N GLY A 67 11.70 -1.20 -13.38
CA GLY A 67 11.77 -2.40 -14.22
C GLY A 67 11.69 -3.70 -13.40
N ALA A 68 12.34 -3.73 -12.24
CA ALA A 68 12.25 -4.79 -11.24
C ALA A 68 11.76 -4.20 -9.90
N LEU A 69 11.02 -4.99 -9.12
CA LEU A 69 10.60 -4.65 -7.77
C LEU A 69 10.90 -5.85 -6.88
N GLU A 70 11.98 -5.75 -6.13
CA GLU A 70 12.39 -6.76 -5.17
C GLU A 70 11.95 -6.31 -3.76
N LEU A 71 11.31 -7.22 -3.04
CA LEU A 71 10.97 -6.99 -1.64
C LEU A 71 12.10 -7.55 -0.79
N GLY A 72 12.64 -6.75 0.13
CA GLY A 72 13.64 -7.23 1.08
C GLY A 72 13.04 -8.34 1.95
N SER A 73 13.47 -9.58 1.75
CA SER A 73 12.96 -10.76 2.49
C SER A 73 13.22 -10.70 4.00
N ALA A 74 14.17 -9.86 4.43
CA ALA A 74 14.48 -9.60 5.84
C ALA A 74 13.60 -8.52 6.49
N ILE A 75 12.82 -7.76 5.70
CA ILE A 75 12.02 -6.65 6.22
C ILE A 75 10.67 -7.18 6.71
N ARG A 76 10.42 -7.03 8.01
CA ARG A 76 9.12 -7.29 8.61
C ARG A 76 8.38 -5.98 8.87
N TRP A 77 7.32 -5.73 8.13
CA TRP A 77 6.39 -4.62 8.36
C TRP A 77 5.54 -4.88 9.62
N LEU A 78 5.41 -3.87 10.48
CA LEU A 78 4.80 -3.99 11.80
C LEU A 78 3.52 -3.15 11.94
N ARG A 79 3.53 -1.91 11.42
CA ARG A 79 2.40 -0.99 11.54
C ARG A 79 2.41 0.03 10.42
N LEU A 80 1.21 0.48 10.04
CA LEU A 80 0.97 1.64 9.22
C LEU A 80 0.16 2.68 10.01
N ASP A 81 0.64 3.91 10.06
CA ASP A 81 -0.05 5.08 10.59
C ASP A 81 -0.26 6.10 9.47
N ILE A 82 -1.51 6.45 9.15
CA ILE A 82 -1.82 7.53 8.21
C ILE A 82 -1.84 8.85 8.98
N LEU A 83 -1.04 9.83 8.54
CA LEU A 83 -0.85 11.10 9.23
C LEU A 83 -1.69 12.23 8.62
N ASP A 84 -1.70 12.33 7.28
CA ASP A 84 -2.42 13.37 6.56
C ASP A 84 -2.87 12.88 5.17
N THR A 85 -3.91 13.52 4.64
CA THR A 85 -4.48 13.24 3.32
C THR A 85 -4.93 14.52 2.65
N VAL A 86 -4.47 14.74 1.42
CA VAL A 86 -4.92 15.87 0.58
C VAL A 86 -5.60 15.33 -0.67
N ALA A 87 -6.87 15.71 -0.87
CA ALA A 87 -7.74 15.17 -1.91
C ALA A 87 -7.80 13.62 -1.88
N GLY A 88 -7.87 12.97 -3.04
CA GLY A 88 -7.85 11.51 -3.13
C GLY A 88 -9.16 10.81 -2.72
N GLY A 89 -10.26 11.56 -2.59
CA GLY A 89 -11.59 11.04 -2.33
C GLY A 89 -12.24 10.39 -3.55
N PRO A 90 -13.49 9.88 -3.43
CA PRO A 90 -14.20 9.17 -4.50
C PRO A 90 -14.43 10.01 -5.77
N PHE A 91 -14.36 11.33 -5.68
CA PHE A 91 -14.60 12.25 -6.79
C PHE A 91 -13.32 12.90 -7.33
N ASP A 92 -12.18 12.71 -6.65
CA ASP A 92 -10.90 13.30 -7.06
C ASP A 92 -10.21 12.46 -8.14
N ASN A 93 -9.31 13.08 -8.90
CA ASN A 93 -8.43 12.40 -9.85
C ASN A 93 -6.96 12.39 -9.40
N ARG A 94 -6.64 13.09 -8.32
CA ARG A 94 -5.31 13.14 -7.69
C ARG A 94 -5.48 13.12 -6.18
N GLY A 95 -4.47 12.63 -5.47
CA GLY A 95 -4.46 12.64 -4.02
C GLY A 95 -3.07 12.39 -3.47
N GLU A 96 -2.85 12.86 -2.26
CA GLU A 96 -1.62 12.63 -1.51
C GLU A 96 -1.96 11.98 -0.18
N VAL A 97 -1.09 11.08 0.27
CA VAL A 97 -1.22 10.41 1.56
C VAL A 97 0.13 10.45 2.25
N GLU A 98 0.17 11.05 3.42
CA GLU A 98 1.33 11.07 4.30
C GLU A 98 1.17 9.99 5.38
N PHE A 99 2.21 9.19 5.60
CA PHE A 99 2.14 8.07 6.51
C PHE A 99 3.49 7.74 7.14
N ARG A 100 3.43 6.95 8.22
CA ARG A 100 4.56 6.25 8.80
C ARG A 100 4.34 4.75 8.71
N ALA A 101 5.29 4.04 8.12
CA ALA A 101 5.32 2.59 8.09
C ALA A 101 6.48 2.09 8.95
N ILE A 102 6.13 1.40 10.04
CA ILE A 102 7.09 0.88 11.00
C ILE A 102 7.51 -0.52 10.53
N HIS A 103 8.81 -0.76 10.42
CA HIS A 103 9.35 -2.07 10.07
C HIS A 103 10.51 -2.46 10.98
N ARG A 104 10.91 -3.72 10.88
CA ARG A 104 12.11 -4.26 11.51
C ARG A 104 12.89 -5.10 10.52
N ASP A 105 14.20 -4.98 10.54
CA ASP A 105 15.15 -5.81 9.78
C ASP A 105 16.27 -6.30 10.72
N GLY A 106 17.43 -6.65 10.15
CA GLY A 106 18.60 -7.15 10.91
C GLY A 106 19.24 -6.10 11.81
N ASP A 107 19.10 -4.81 11.49
CA ASP A 107 19.72 -3.70 12.23
C ASP A 107 18.79 -3.15 13.32
N GLY A 108 17.51 -3.49 13.27
CA GLY A 108 16.55 -3.20 14.32
C GLY A 108 15.25 -2.63 13.79
N ARG A 109 14.62 -1.78 14.60
CA ARG A 109 13.32 -1.17 14.28
C ARG A 109 13.52 0.19 13.62
N HIS A 110 12.83 0.40 12.51
CA HIS A 110 12.92 1.61 11.70
C HIS A 110 11.52 2.16 11.39
N VAL A 111 11.49 3.42 10.96
CA VAL A 111 10.28 4.12 10.52
C VAL A 111 10.55 4.71 9.15
N LEU A 112 9.73 4.30 8.18
CA LEU A 112 9.60 4.98 6.90
C LEU A 112 8.53 6.06 7.05
N HIS A 113 8.90 7.34 6.99
CA HIS A 113 7.95 8.46 6.90
C HIS A 113 7.96 8.98 5.46
N GLU A 114 6.83 8.88 4.77
CA GLU A 114 6.71 9.26 3.36
C GLU A 114 5.43 10.05 3.13
N ARG A 115 5.47 10.97 2.16
CA ARG A 115 4.29 11.54 1.52
C ARG A 115 4.19 11.08 0.08
N SER A 116 3.26 10.16 -0.19
CA SER A 116 3.05 9.57 -1.52
C SER A 116 2.01 10.33 -2.33
N ARG A 117 2.20 10.36 -3.65
CA ARG A 117 1.28 10.92 -4.65
C ARG A 117 0.58 9.83 -5.44
N PHE A 118 -0.71 10.04 -5.69
CA PHE A 118 -1.57 9.11 -6.41
C PHE A 118 -2.35 9.83 -7.51
N VAL A 119 -2.63 9.11 -8.59
CA VAL A 119 -3.48 9.56 -9.69
C VAL A 119 -4.56 8.52 -10.00
N ARG A 120 -5.75 8.97 -10.38
CA ARG A 120 -6.84 8.12 -10.85
C ARG A 120 -7.09 8.34 -12.33
N GLU A 121 -6.84 7.30 -13.10
CA GLU A 121 -7.07 7.27 -14.55
C GLU A 121 -7.91 6.05 -14.87
N ASN A 122 -8.87 6.16 -15.78
CA ASN A 122 -9.79 5.06 -16.12
C ASN A 122 -10.42 4.41 -14.88
N ARG A 123 -10.83 5.26 -13.91
CA ARG A 123 -11.41 4.88 -12.60
C ARG A 123 -10.48 4.03 -11.71
N ARG A 124 -9.17 4.03 -11.96
CA ARG A 124 -8.21 3.24 -11.20
C ARG A 124 -7.11 4.13 -10.61
N TRP A 125 -7.00 4.12 -9.28
CA TRP A 125 -5.90 4.76 -8.59
C TRP A 125 -4.59 4.01 -8.86
N SER A 126 -3.50 4.78 -9.02
CA SER A 126 -2.13 4.28 -9.11
C SER A 126 -1.20 5.16 -8.27
N TYR A 127 -0.22 4.54 -7.60
CA TYR A 127 0.90 5.22 -6.96
C TYR A 127 1.83 5.80 -8.02
N VAL A 128 2.18 7.08 -7.90
CA VAL A 128 3.08 7.76 -8.84
C VAL A 128 4.49 7.76 -8.26
N ASP A 129 4.69 8.48 -7.17
CA ASP A 129 5.95 8.62 -6.44
C ASP A 129 5.65 9.04 -4.99
N GLY A 130 6.70 9.32 -4.23
CA GLY A 130 6.58 9.95 -2.93
C GLY A 130 7.90 10.52 -2.45
N ASP A 131 7.81 11.43 -1.49
CA ASP A 131 8.96 12.07 -0.89
C ASP A 131 9.20 11.50 0.52
N ILE A 132 10.42 11.05 0.78
CA ILE A 132 10.83 10.65 2.12
C ILE A 132 10.91 11.88 3.01
N ARG A 133 10.28 11.79 4.19
CA ARG A 133 10.27 12.83 5.22
C ARG A 133 11.23 12.43 6.35
N SER A 134 11.99 13.40 6.84
CA SER A 134 12.87 13.28 8.02
C SER A 134 12.11 13.51 9.31
#